data_AF-A0A5N8VPH1-F1
#
_entry.id   AF-A0A5N8VPH1-F1
#
_cell.length_a   1.000
_cell.length_b   1.000
_cell.length_c   1.000
_cell.angle_alpha   90.00
_cell.angle_beta   90.00
_cell.angle_gamma   90.00
#
_symmetry.space_group_name_H-M   'P 1'
#
loop_
_entity.id
_entity.type
_entity.pdbx_description
1 polymer ?
#
loop_
_entity_poly.entity_id
_entity_poly.type
_entity_poly.pdbx_seq_one_letter_code
_entity_poly.pdbx_strand_id
1 'polypeptide(L)'
;MLTVTRTGEHVHLVHSGSRPPDRLRRLASRLTPVRPGEAVIAVGTPFPDVDAEELCHLLAPALESSLEAHVRLLVLLMAEGASGRANEFSVAELISEQWRLDVLATAGSALVTEDGSLFSPDLPGASGGWWHFSSGASPRSVGSHLPVPGWRSAVRRMGRQNVGGYVVEPVPAGLAIRRVGPASVAAHTRLLALPPEHERPQLVLMSSDVPAAALAVVMAALPTHVRSLMRLVSLDGRPLLRTGQELADLLGSDVRLAVGAPPADGGSCWEVVPSADTAAELGMTDAEGEFWRPFARTVVCSPAGAGGERVVRVTECRMPPVLEGTTDRTAPGHTPIGRVVVTAAGLWLGPGGTSPPYAATVRPPCRDTLAVELGSPDRAFDEGLWKGLAVLLERLESDLRRRVVVHTHGDLAAKDRARLHELCARHRIGPGRDHDGARAHQGVLTGPDGGMGSGSAPRG
;
A
#
# COMPACT_ATOMS: atom_id res chain seq x y z
N MET A 1 4.90 -2.92 -37.87
CA MET A 1 6.36 -3.04 -37.73
C MET A 1 6.71 -3.03 -36.25
N LEU A 2 7.37 -4.09 -35.79
CA LEU A 2 7.90 -4.18 -34.44
C LEU A 2 9.31 -3.59 -34.39
N THR A 3 9.64 -2.96 -33.28
CA THR A 3 10.91 -2.27 -33.06
C THR A 3 11.46 -2.66 -31.70
N VAL A 4 12.78 -2.83 -31.62
CA VAL A 4 13.50 -3.01 -30.37
C VAL A 4 14.28 -1.74 -30.06
N THR A 5 13.99 -1.12 -28.92
CA THR A 5 14.66 0.11 -28.46
C THR A 5 15.42 -0.17 -27.17
N ARG A 6 16.68 0.25 -27.07
CA ARG A 6 17.46 0.20 -25.83
C ARG A 6 17.21 1.45 -24.99
N THR A 7 16.87 1.29 -23.72
CA THR A 7 16.54 2.43 -22.82
C THR A 7 17.41 2.53 -21.57
N GLY A 8 18.40 1.66 -21.43
CA GLY A 8 19.35 1.65 -20.33
C GLY A 8 20.49 0.68 -20.57
N GLU A 9 21.27 0.42 -19.52
CA GLU A 9 22.26 -0.64 -19.52
C GLU A 9 21.55 -1.99 -19.44
N HIS A 10 21.65 -2.80 -20.49
CA HIS A 10 21.02 -4.12 -20.63
C HIS A 10 19.48 -4.16 -20.48
N VAL A 11 18.78 -3.05 -20.76
CA VAL A 11 17.31 -3.02 -20.82
C VAL A 11 16.85 -2.72 -22.26
N HIS A 12 16.11 -3.67 -22.83
CA HIS A 12 15.56 -3.58 -24.19
C HIS A 12 14.03 -3.62 -24.15
N LEU A 13 13.41 -2.78 -24.96
CA LEU A 13 11.96 -2.65 -25.07
C LEU A 13 11.50 -3.07 -26.47
N VAL A 14 10.58 -4.03 -26.55
CA VAL A 14 9.93 -4.43 -27.80
C VAL A 14 8.56 -3.77 -27.88
N HIS A 15 8.30 -3.03 -28.95
CA HIS A 15 7.04 -2.30 -29.13
C HIS A 15 6.69 -2.15 -30.62
N SER A 16 5.40 -1.87 -30.89
CA SER A 16 4.96 -1.45 -32.22
C SER A 16 5.33 0.02 -32.49
N GLY A 17 5.70 0.34 -33.73
CA GLY A 17 5.94 1.73 -34.18
C GLY A 17 7.36 2.25 -33.91
N SER A 18 7.59 3.52 -34.21
CA SER A 18 8.93 4.13 -34.19
C SER A 18 9.40 4.59 -32.81
N ARG A 19 8.52 4.66 -31.81
CA ARG A 19 8.84 5.06 -30.43
C ARG A 19 8.10 4.19 -29.41
N PRO A 20 8.72 3.84 -28.27
CA PRO A 20 8.05 3.07 -27.24
C PRO A 20 6.92 3.89 -26.60
N PRO A 21 5.76 3.26 -26.33
CA PRO A 21 4.67 3.91 -25.59
C PRO A 21 5.14 4.43 -24.23
N ASP A 22 4.59 5.56 -23.76
CA ASP A 22 5.00 6.17 -22.49
C ASP A 22 4.85 5.24 -21.29
N ARG A 23 3.86 4.33 -21.31
CA ARG A 23 3.72 3.30 -20.27
C ARG A 23 4.94 2.38 -20.19
N LEU A 24 5.46 1.93 -21.34
CA LEU A 24 6.59 1.01 -21.43
C LEU A 24 7.90 1.73 -21.06
N ARG A 25 8.00 3.03 -21.38
CA ARG A 25 9.11 3.87 -20.93
C ARG A 25 9.11 4.09 -19.41
N ARG A 26 7.94 4.36 -18.82
CA ARG A 26 7.79 4.48 -17.36
C ARG A 26 8.14 3.17 -16.68
N LEU A 27 7.72 2.05 -17.23
CA LEU A 27 8.14 0.73 -16.76
C LEU A 27 9.66 0.56 -16.82
N ALA A 28 10.27 0.84 -17.96
CA ALA A 28 11.70 0.69 -18.16
C ALA A 28 12.53 1.45 -17.13
N SER A 29 12.05 2.63 -16.70
CA SER A 29 12.71 3.41 -15.64
C SER A 29 12.72 2.77 -14.25
N ARG A 30 11.93 1.70 -14.05
CA ARG A 30 11.89 0.90 -12.81
C ARG A 30 12.62 -0.43 -12.95
N LEU A 31 12.97 -0.83 -14.17
CA LEU A 31 13.69 -2.05 -14.42
C LEU A 31 15.18 -1.78 -14.29
N THR A 32 15.85 -2.61 -13.51
CA THR A 32 17.31 -2.62 -13.44
C THR A 32 17.73 -4.08 -13.29
N PRO A 33 18.71 -4.56 -14.08
CA PRO A 33 19.30 -5.86 -13.84
C PRO A 33 19.75 -5.96 -12.38
N VAL A 34 19.38 -7.05 -11.70
CA VAL A 34 19.65 -7.20 -10.26
C VAL A 34 21.13 -7.56 -10.04
N ARG A 35 21.75 -8.22 -11.03
CA ARG A 35 23.15 -8.66 -10.95
C ARG A 35 23.96 -8.24 -12.17
N PRO A 36 25.29 -8.11 -12.03
CA PRO A 36 26.19 -8.06 -13.17
C PRO A 36 25.99 -9.30 -14.06
N GLY A 37 25.88 -9.10 -15.38
CA GLY A 37 25.63 -10.19 -16.33
C GLY A 37 24.16 -10.59 -16.49
N GLU A 38 23.23 -9.74 -16.05
CA GLU A 38 21.79 -9.87 -16.34
C GLU A 38 21.34 -8.83 -17.39
N ALA A 39 20.40 -9.22 -18.24
CA ALA A 39 19.67 -8.31 -19.13
C ALA A 39 18.16 -8.46 -18.98
N VAL A 40 17.41 -7.40 -19.25
CA VAL A 40 15.94 -7.40 -19.20
C VAL A 40 15.40 -7.03 -20.58
N ILE A 41 14.49 -7.87 -21.09
CA ILE A 41 13.71 -7.58 -22.31
C ILE A 41 12.25 -7.43 -21.91
N ALA A 42 11.67 -6.25 -22.14
CA ALA A 42 10.26 -5.99 -21.89
C ALA A 42 9.46 -5.84 -23.19
N VAL A 43 8.43 -6.67 -23.34
CA VAL A 43 7.64 -6.77 -24.57
C VAL A 43 6.30 -6.08 -24.35
N GLY A 44 6.12 -4.83 -24.77
CA GLY A 44 5.05 -3.92 -24.31
C GLY A 44 3.62 -4.18 -24.79
N THR A 45 3.40 -5.18 -25.63
CA THR A 45 2.08 -5.64 -26.10
C THR A 45 2.15 -7.10 -26.52
N PRO A 46 1.11 -7.92 -26.25
CA PRO A 46 0.99 -9.23 -26.87
C PRO A 46 0.91 -9.04 -28.40
N PHE A 47 1.63 -9.88 -29.14
CA PHE A 47 1.64 -9.89 -30.60
C PHE A 47 0.96 -11.18 -31.06
N PRO A 48 -0.39 -11.22 -31.15
CA PRO A 48 -1.13 -12.46 -31.38
C PRO A 48 -0.81 -13.12 -32.72
N ASP A 49 -0.32 -12.35 -33.69
CA ASP A 49 0.02 -12.80 -35.04
C ASP A 49 1.52 -13.09 -35.23
N VAL A 50 2.34 -12.93 -34.20
CA VAL A 50 3.79 -13.16 -34.26
C VAL A 50 4.10 -14.45 -33.51
N ASP A 51 4.63 -15.43 -34.23
CA ASP A 51 5.05 -16.69 -33.61
C ASP A 51 6.35 -16.53 -32.82
N ALA A 52 6.71 -17.57 -32.07
CA ALA A 52 7.87 -17.53 -31.20
C ALA A 52 9.19 -17.39 -31.97
N GLU A 53 9.30 -17.98 -33.16
CA GLU A 53 10.50 -17.91 -34.01
C GLU A 53 10.70 -16.51 -34.60
N GLU A 54 9.64 -15.90 -35.13
CA GLU A 54 9.66 -14.54 -35.65
C GLU A 54 10.05 -13.52 -34.57
N LEU A 55 9.50 -13.67 -33.35
CA LEU A 55 9.90 -12.83 -32.22
C LEU A 55 11.37 -13.05 -31.85
N CYS A 56 11.86 -14.29 -31.85
CA CYS A 56 13.27 -14.59 -31.59
C CYS A 56 14.19 -13.97 -32.66
N HIS A 57 13.81 -14.02 -33.94
CA HIS A 57 14.53 -13.33 -35.02
C HIS A 57 14.56 -11.81 -34.83
N LEU A 58 13.45 -11.20 -34.40
CA LEU A 58 13.39 -9.78 -34.09
C LEU A 58 14.32 -9.40 -32.91
N LEU A 59 14.42 -10.30 -31.91
CA LEU A 59 15.25 -10.10 -30.73
C LEU A 59 16.74 -10.37 -30.97
N ALA A 60 17.11 -11.03 -32.07
CA ALA A 60 18.48 -11.48 -32.33
C ALA A 60 19.55 -10.37 -32.13
N PRO A 61 19.39 -9.13 -32.64
CA PRO A 61 20.39 -8.08 -32.41
C PRO A 61 20.58 -7.71 -30.92
N ALA A 62 19.50 -7.76 -30.13
CA ALA A 62 19.57 -7.48 -28.69
C ALA A 62 20.22 -8.64 -27.92
N LEU A 63 19.96 -9.88 -28.35
CA LEU A 63 20.55 -11.09 -27.78
C LEU A 63 22.04 -11.19 -28.10
N GLU A 64 22.45 -10.88 -29.33
CA GLU A 64 23.86 -10.80 -29.74
C GLU A 64 24.61 -9.74 -28.92
N SER A 65 24.05 -8.53 -28.81
CA SER A 65 24.64 -7.47 -27.97
C SER A 65 24.75 -7.89 -26.49
N SER A 66 23.80 -8.69 -26.00
CA SER A 66 23.84 -9.23 -24.62
C SER A 66 24.97 -10.25 -24.46
N LEU A 67 25.18 -11.13 -25.45
CA LEU A 67 26.29 -12.09 -25.44
C LEU A 67 27.66 -11.40 -25.48
N GLU A 68 27.82 -10.37 -26.32
CA GLU A 68 29.04 -9.54 -26.38
C GLU A 68 29.33 -8.86 -25.03
N ALA A 69 28.28 -8.44 -24.32
CA ALA A 69 28.35 -7.89 -22.98
C ALA A 69 28.49 -8.95 -21.87
N HIS A 70 28.70 -10.23 -22.22
CA HIS A 70 28.87 -11.33 -21.28
C HIS A 70 27.66 -11.57 -20.35
N VAL A 71 26.47 -11.22 -20.82
CA VAL A 71 25.21 -11.56 -20.13
C VAL A 71 25.03 -13.07 -20.11
N ARG A 72 24.63 -13.60 -18.96
CA ARG A 72 24.36 -15.03 -18.74
C ARG A 72 22.89 -15.32 -18.52
N LEU A 73 22.16 -14.34 -17.96
CA LEU A 73 20.77 -14.49 -17.58
C LEU A 73 19.92 -13.38 -18.22
N LEU A 74 18.89 -13.79 -18.93
CA LEU A 74 17.91 -12.92 -19.56
C LEU A 74 16.60 -12.97 -18.77
N VAL A 75 16.07 -11.83 -18.37
CA VAL A 75 14.73 -11.71 -17.81
C VAL A 75 13.78 -11.24 -18.91
N LEU A 76 12.93 -12.15 -19.38
CA LEU A 76 11.94 -11.89 -20.42
C LEU A 76 10.61 -11.48 -19.77
N LEU A 77 10.35 -10.17 -19.73
CA LEU A 77 9.09 -9.58 -19.30
C LEU A 77 8.10 -9.58 -20.46
N MET A 78 7.48 -10.74 -20.67
CA MET A 78 6.49 -11.01 -21.69
C MET A 78 5.39 -11.88 -21.09
N ALA A 79 4.12 -11.47 -21.22
CA ALA A 79 3.00 -12.32 -20.83
C ALA A 79 3.08 -13.65 -21.59
N GLU A 80 2.92 -14.77 -20.87
CA GLU A 80 2.97 -16.12 -21.46
C GLU A 80 4.32 -16.46 -22.15
N GLY A 81 5.40 -15.73 -21.87
CA GLY A 81 6.71 -15.98 -22.48
C GLY A 81 7.30 -17.37 -22.18
N ALA A 82 6.83 -18.03 -21.13
CA ALA A 82 7.18 -19.42 -20.76
C ALA A 82 6.14 -20.46 -21.24
N SER A 83 5.04 -20.03 -21.85
CA SER A 83 3.96 -20.91 -22.29
C SER A 83 4.20 -21.38 -23.72
N GLY A 84 4.55 -22.66 -23.88
CA GLY A 84 4.51 -23.35 -25.17
C GLY A 84 3.11 -23.91 -25.43
N ARG A 85 2.67 -23.95 -26.70
CA ARG A 85 1.50 -24.75 -27.08
C ARG A 85 1.89 -26.23 -27.10
N ALA A 86 0.91 -27.14 -27.15
CA ALA A 86 1.20 -28.56 -27.26
C ALA A 86 2.07 -28.83 -28.50
N ASN A 87 3.28 -29.38 -28.30
CA ASN A 87 4.34 -29.60 -29.30
C ASN A 87 5.06 -28.35 -29.84
N GLU A 88 4.90 -27.17 -29.22
CA GLU A 88 5.65 -25.95 -29.59
C GLU A 88 6.53 -25.50 -28.41
N PHE A 89 7.76 -25.10 -28.73
CA PHE A 89 8.66 -24.48 -27.75
C PHE A 89 8.15 -23.10 -27.36
N SER A 90 8.29 -22.73 -26.08
CA SER A 90 8.03 -21.36 -25.65
C SER A 90 9.11 -20.40 -26.20
N VAL A 91 8.80 -19.10 -26.26
CA VAL A 91 9.79 -18.06 -26.64
C VAL A 91 11.04 -18.15 -25.76
N ALA A 92 10.86 -18.33 -24.45
CA ALA A 92 11.97 -18.45 -23.51
C ALA A 92 12.84 -19.67 -23.77
N GLU A 93 12.24 -20.80 -24.16
CA GLU A 93 12.93 -22.03 -24.49
C GLU A 93 13.72 -21.91 -25.79
N LEU A 94 13.11 -21.34 -26.84
CA LEU A 94 13.82 -21.03 -28.09
C LEU A 94 15.02 -20.12 -27.86
N ILE A 95 14.84 -19.04 -27.08
CA ILE A 95 15.94 -18.13 -26.75
C ILE A 95 17.05 -18.88 -26.00
N SER A 96 16.69 -19.71 -25.02
CA SER A 96 17.67 -20.44 -24.23
C SER A 96 18.47 -21.42 -25.08
N GLU A 97 17.82 -22.18 -25.96
CA GLU A 97 18.49 -23.19 -26.78
C GLU A 97 19.37 -22.59 -27.88
N GLN A 98 18.86 -21.58 -28.61
CA GLN A 98 19.56 -21.01 -29.76
C GLN A 98 20.69 -20.06 -29.35
N TRP A 99 20.54 -19.28 -28.28
CA TRP A 99 21.56 -18.33 -27.84
C TRP A 99 22.38 -18.79 -26.63
N ARG A 100 22.08 -19.97 -26.06
CA ARG A 100 22.77 -20.53 -24.88
C ARG A 100 22.78 -19.58 -23.68
N LEU A 101 21.70 -18.83 -23.52
CA LEU A 101 21.44 -17.96 -22.37
C LEU A 101 20.49 -18.67 -21.39
N ASP A 102 20.67 -18.44 -20.09
CA ASP A 102 19.61 -18.75 -19.14
C ASP A 102 18.48 -17.72 -19.31
N VAL A 103 17.22 -18.16 -19.30
CA VAL A 103 16.06 -17.27 -19.48
C VAL A 103 15.08 -17.43 -18.33
N LEU A 104 14.70 -16.31 -17.71
CA LEU A 104 13.57 -16.21 -16.78
C LEU A 104 12.37 -15.63 -17.51
N ALA A 105 11.27 -16.37 -17.56
CA ALA A 105 10.02 -15.95 -18.19
C ALA A 105 8.80 -16.37 -17.36
N THR A 106 7.64 -15.76 -17.64
CA THR A 106 6.38 -16.06 -16.94
C THR A 106 5.48 -16.95 -17.78
N ALA A 107 4.78 -17.90 -17.15
CA ALA A 107 3.73 -18.70 -17.81
C ALA A 107 2.40 -17.94 -17.94
N GLY A 108 2.17 -16.94 -17.09
CA GLY A 108 1.00 -16.07 -17.13
C GLY A 108 1.38 -14.61 -17.32
N SER A 109 0.62 -13.70 -16.71
CA SER A 109 0.92 -12.26 -16.72
C SER A 109 2.24 -11.92 -16.00
N ALA A 110 3.00 -10.97 -16.54
CA ALA A 110 4.14 -10.34 -15.85
C ALA A 110 3.74 -8.94 -15.37
N LEU A 111 3.84 -8.71 -14.07
CA LEU A 111 3.58 -7.44 -13.41
C LEU A 111 4.88 -6.88 -12.84
N VAL A 112 5.02 -5.56 -12.84
CA VAL A 112 6.19 -4.87 -12.28
C VAL A 112 5.73 -3.92 -11.18
N THR A 113 6.31 -4.09 -10.01
CA THR A 113 5.96 -3.33 -8.81
C THR A 113 6.60 -1.93 -8.82
N GLU A 114 6.22 -1.06 -7.88
CA GLU A 114 6.82 0.27 -7.78
C GLU A 114 8.33 0.23 -7.52
N ASP A 115 8.79 -0.76 -6.75
CA ASP A 115 10.20 -1.01 -6.44
C ASP A 115 10.96 -1.77 -7.55
N GLY A 116 10.31 -2.07 -8.68
CA GLY A 116 10.93 -2.77 -9.81
C GLY A 116 10.96 -4.29 -9.69
N SER A 117 10.42 -4.84 -8.60
CA SER A 117 10.24 -6.29 -8.43
C SER A 117 9.23 -6.83 -9.44
N LEU A 118 9.39 -8.09 -9.82
CA LEU A 118 8.60 -8.75 -10.83
C LEU A 118 7.68 -9.77 -10.20
N PHE A 119 6.43 -9.79 -10.64
CA PHE A 119 5.39 -10.63 -10.08
C PHE A 119 4.60 -11.34 -11.18
N SER A 120 4.35 -12.63 -10.99
CA SER A 120 3.49 -13.43 -11.86
C SER A 120 2.50 -14.23 -10.99
N PRO A 121 1.24 -13.76 -10.87
CA PRO A 121 0.21 -14.42 -10.08
C PRO A 121 -0.32 -15.67 -10.76
N ASP A 122 -0.69 -16.68 -9.96
CA ASP A 122 -1.58 -17.74 -10.41
C ASP A 122 -3.00 -17.19 -10.51
N LEU A 123 -3.59 -17.22 -11.70
CA LEU A 123 -4.96 -16.76 -11.95
C LEU A 123 -5.90 -17.97 -12.06
N PRO A 124 -7.20 -17.82 -11.75
CA PRO A 124 -8.16 -18.87 -12.03
C PRO A 124 -8.15 -19.27 -13.51
N GLY A 125 -7.77 -20.52 -13.80
CA GLY A 125 -7.70 -21.05 -15.17
C GLY A 125 -6.41 -20.73 -15.94
N ALA A 126 -5.45 -20.01 -15.34
CA ALA A 126 -4.15 -19.74 -15.96
C ALA A 126 -3.01 -19.88 -14.95
N SER A 127 -2.08 -20.78 -15.25
CA SER A 127 -0.87 -21.01 -14.43
C SER A 127 0.03 -19.78 -14.46
N GLY A 128 0.37 -19.26 -13.29
CA GLY A 128 1.31 -18.16 -13.13
C GLY A 128 2.72 -18.63 -12.86
N GLY A 129 3.51 -17.71 -12.32
CA GLY A 129 4.87 -17.96 -11.85
C GLY A 129 5.94 -17.75 -12.91
N TRP A 130 7.15 -17.52 -12.40
CA TRP A 130 8.40 -17.45 -13.14
C TRP A 130 9.02 -18.82 -13.29
N TRP A 131 9.55 -19.06 -14.48
CA TRP A 131 10.18 -20.27 -14.93
C TRP A 131 11.58 -19.94 -15.42
N HIS A 132 12.53 -20.83 -15.15
CA HIS A 132 13.90 -20.75 -15.61
C HIS A 132 14.16 -21.81 -16.67
N PHE A 133 14.66 -21.35 -17.81
CA PHE A 133 15.05 -22.15 -18.95
C PHE A 133 16.57 -22.10 -19.05
N SER A 134 17.16 -23.26 -19.25
CA SER A 134 18.59 -23.43 -19.49
C SER A 134 18.75 -24.42 -20.62
N SER A 135 19.69 -24.16 -21.52
CA SER A 135 19.87 -25.01 -22.69
C SER A 135 20.19 -26.46 -22.32
N GLY A 136 19.47 -27.39 -22.93
CA GLY A 136 19.58 -28.83 -22.71
C GLY A 136 18.97 -29.32 -21.38
N ALA A 137 18.30 -28.46 -20.61
CA ALA A 137 17.69 -28.80 -19.34
C ALA A 137 16.18 -28.56 -19.35
N SER A 138 15.43 -29.38 -18.60
CA SER A 138 13.99 -29.15 -18.44
C SER A 138 13.70 -27.84 -17.71
N PRO A 139 12.66 -27.08 -18.13
CA PRO A 139 12.26 -25.85 -17.46
C PRO A 139 11.96 -26.08 -15.98
N ARG A 140 12.44 -25.18 -15.11
CA ARG A 140 12.23 -25.26 -13.66
C ARG A 140 11.41 -24.08 -13.15
N SER A 141 10.42 -24.34 -12.31
CA SER A 141 9.66 -23.28 -11.64
C SER A 141 10.54 -22.58 -10.59
N VAL A 142 10.54 -21.25 -10.61
CA VAL A 142 11.23 -20.38 -9.63
C VAL A 142 10.23 -19.83 -8.61
N GLY A 143 9.00 -19.59 -9.06
CA GLY A 143 7.87 -19.15 -8.24
C GLY A 143 7.34 -17.78 -8.65
N SER A 144 6.49 -17.19 -7.84
CA SER A 144 5.69 -16.02 -8.24
C SER A 144 6.43 -14.69 -8.25
N HIS A 145 7.65 -14.59 -7.71
CA HIS A 145 8.37 -13.32 -7.52
C HIS A 145 9.83 -13.38 -7.99
N LEU A 146 10.31 -12.27 -8.56
CA LEU A 146 11.72 -12.01 -8.78
C LEU A 146 12.10 -10.58 -8.31
N PRO A 147 13.17 -10.40 -7.53
CA PRO A 147 13.90 -11.45 -6.82
C PRO A 147 13.01 -12.13 -5.76
N VAL A 148 13.35 -13.38 -5.41
CA VAL A 148 12.59 -14.15 -4.42
C VAL A 148 12.72 -13.47 -3.04
N PRO A 149 11.62 -13.03 -2.40
CA PRO A 149 11.70 -12.33 -1.13
C PRO A 149 12.26 -13.20 0.00
N GLY A 150 13.11 -12.62 0.85
CA GLY A 150 13.71 -13.33 1.99
C GLY A 150 12.69 -13.87 2.99
N TRP A 151 11.53 -13.22 3.11
CA TRP A 151 10.43 -13.62 3.99
C TRP A 151 9.59 -14.80 3.44
N ARG A 152 9.67 -15.10 2.13
CA ARG A 152 8.78 -16.07 1.46
C ARG A 152 8.85 -17.46 2.08
N SER A 153 10.04 -17.90 2.47
CA SER A 153 10.24 -19.21 3.10
C SER A 153 9.54 -19.33 4.46
N ALA A 154 9.51 -18.25 5.25
CA ALA A 154 8.83 -18.24 6.55
C ALA A 154 7.31 -18.30 6.39
N VAL A 155 6.76 -17.51 5.47
CA VAL A 155 5.34 -17.53 5.11
C VAL A 155 4.92 -18.91 4.59
N ARG A 156 5.72 -19.52 3.70
CA ARG A 156 5.43 -20.86 3.18
C ARG A 156 5.43 -21.94 4.28
N ARG A 157 6.33 -21.85 5.25
CA ARG A 157 6.37 -22.79 6.40
C ARG A 157 5.16 -22.69 7.30
N MET A 158 4.54 -21.52 7.43
CA MET A 158 3.28 -21.39 8.15
C MET A 158 2.20 -22.26 7.50
N GLY A 159 2.16 -22.29 6.17
CA GLY A 159 1.15 -23.03 5.43
C GLY A 159 -0.27 -22.58 5.76
N ARG A 160 -1.26 -23.40 5.41
CA ARG A 160 -2.65 -23.13 5.76
C ARG A 160 -2.93 -23.54 7.20
N GLN A 161 -3.36 -22.61 8.04
CA GLN A 161 -3.62 -22.81 9.47
C GLN A 161 -5.03 -22.36 9.85
N ASN A 162 -5.57 -22.93 10.93
CA ASN A 162 -6.80 -22.45 11.56
C ASN A 162 -6.47 -21.81 12.91
N VAL A 163 -6.90 -20.56 13.11
CA VAL A 163 -6.67 -19.80 14.34
C VAL A 163 -7.98 -19.20 14.80
N GLY A 164 -8.56 -19.71 15.89
CA GLY A 164 -9.74 -19.10 16.53
C GLY A 164 -10.95 -18.87 15.62
N GLY A 165 -11.25 -19.80 14.70
CA GLY A 165 -12.35 -19.64 13.73
C GLY A 165 -11.99 -18.87 12.46
N TYR A 166 -10.70 -18.58 12.25
CA TYR A 166 -10.15 -17.98 11.04
C TYR A 166 -9.21 -18.93 10.31
N VAL A 167 -9.20 -18.88 8.99
CA VAL A 167 -8.21 -19.53 8.13
C VAL A 167 -7.13 -18.51 7.83
N VAL A 168 -5.88 -18.93 7.98
CA VAL A 168 -4.69 -18.19 7.59
C VAL A 168 -4.02 -18.98 6.48
N GLU A 169 -3.70 -18.34 5.37
CA GLU A 169 -3.06 -19.02 4.25
C GLU A 169 -2.01 -18.14 3.55
N PRO A 170 -0.95 -18.75 2.99
CA PRO A 170 0.02 -18.03 2.17
C PRO A 170 -0.64 -17.43 0.94
N VAL A 171 -0.31 -16.18 0.66
CA VAL A 171 -0.68 -15.48 -0.58
C VAL A 171 0.56 -14.83 -1.17
N PRO A 172 0.56 -14.42 -2.44
CA PRO A 172 1.76 -13.85 -3.03
C PRO A 172 2.31 -12.61 -2.31
N ALA A 173 1.45 -11.75 -1.75
CA ALA A 173 1.88 -10.60 -0.98
C ALA A 173 2.35 -10.92 0.47
N GLY A 174 2.17 -12.15 0.94
CA GLY A 174 2.46 -12.55 2.32
C GLY A 174 1.45 -13.58 2.85
N LEU A 175 0.63 -13.17 3.81
CA LEU A 175 -0.42 -14.00 4.42
C LEU A 175 -1.78 -13.33 4.23
N ALA A 176 -2.82 -14.13 4.04
CA ALA A 176 -4.19 -13.68 4.16
C ALA A 176 -4.86 -14.34 5.36
N ILE A 177 -5.70 -13.59 6.07
CA ILE A 177 -6.56 -14.09 7.15
C ILE A 177 -8.02 -13.80 6.81
N ARG A 178 -8.86 -14.82 6.97
CA ARG A 178 -10.30 -14.75 6.71
C ARG A 178 -11.08 -15.62 7.68
N ARG A 179 -12.35 -15.34 7.88
CA ARG A 179 -13.23 -16.22 8.66
C ARG A 179 -13.35 -17.60 7.98
N VAL A 180 -13.46 -18.65 8.79
CA VAL A 180 -13.77 -20.00 8.27
C VAL A 180 -15.13 -19.97 7.58
N GLY A 181 -15.20 -20.53 6.37
CA GLY A 181 -16.39 -20.53 5.54
C GLY A 181 -16.05 -20.49 4.05
N PRO A 182 -17.09 -20.47 3.19
CA PRO A 182 -16.91 -20.28 1.75
C PRO A 182 -16.30 -18.90 1.51
N ALA A 183 -15.23 -18.86 0.73
CA ALA A 183 -14.63 -17.60 0.39
C ALA A 183 -15.28 -17.01 -0.85
N SER A 184 -15.50 -15.69 -0.85
CA SER A 184 -15.96 -14.98 -2.04
C SER A 184 -14.89 -15.02 -3.12
N VAL A 185 -15.30 -15.37 -4.36
CA VAL A 185 -14.44 -15.29 -5.55
C VAL A 185 -13.92 -13.87 -5.72
N ALA A 186 -14.76 -12.85 -5.53
CA ALA A 186 -14.35 -11.45 -5.61
C ALA A 186 -13.25 -11.09 -4.59
N ALA A 187 -13.31 -11.65 -3.37
CA ALA A 187 -12.28 -11.43 -2.38
C ALA A 187 -10.94 -12.11 -2.75
N HIS A 188 -11.00 -13.30 -3.35
CA HIS A 188 -9.81 -13.98 -3.89
C HIS A 188 -9.18 -13.19 -5.04
N THR A 189 -10.00 -12.69 -5.97
CA THR A 189 -9.52 -11.86 -7.07
C THR A 189 -8.87 -10.57 -6.56
N ARG A 190 -9.40 -9.94 -5.51
CA ARG A 190 -8.79 -8.75 -4.92
C ARG A 190 -7.44 -9.00 -4.25
N LEU A 191 -7.14 -10.21 -3.76
CA LEU A 191 -5.80 -10.54 -3.27
C LEU A 191 -4.75 -10.43 -4.38
N LEU A 192 -5.14 -10.69 -5.62
CA LEU A 192 -4.27 -10.60 -6.78
C LEU A 192 -3.99 -9.14 -7.18
N ALA A 193 -4.86 -8.21 -6.77
CA ALA A 193 -4.64 -6.77 -6.92
C ALA A 193 -3.64 -6.21 -5.89
N LEU A 194 -3.22 -7.00 -4.88
CA LEU A 194 -2.18 -6.57 -3.94
C LEU A 194 -0.80 -6.94 -4.50
N PRO A 195 -0.03 -5.96 -5.00
CA PRO A 195 1.31 -6.24 -5.43
C PRO A 195 2.15 -6.67 -4.21
N PRO A 196 2.91 -7.75 -4.34
CA PRO A 196 3.88 -8.15 -3.32
C PRO A 196 4.99 -7.10 -3.21
N GLU A 197 5.48 -6.84 -2.00
CA GLU A 197 6.68 -6.01 -1.80
C GLU A 197 7.85 -6.92 -1.41
N HIS A 198 9.03 -6.70 -2.02
CA HIS A 198 10.18 -7.57 -1.79
C HIS A 198 10.64 -7.56 -0.32
N GLU A 199 10.66 -6.38 0.30
CA GLU A 199 11.15 -6.20 1.67
C GLU A 199 10.05 -6.19 2.73
N ARG A 200 8.77 -6.26 2.33
CA ARG A 200 7.65 -6.01 3.24
C ARG A 200 6.50 -6.99 3.00
N PRO A 201 6.48 -8.14 3.69
CA PRO A 201 5.34 -9.03 3.62
C PRO A 201 4.09 -8.34 4.17
N GLN A 202 2.94 -8.72 3.63
CA GLN A 202 1.64 -8.18 4.03
C GLN A 202 0.83 -9.25 4.76
N LEU A 203 0.13 -8.85 5.84
CA LEU A 203 -0.93 -9.64 6.44
C LEU A 203 -2.26 -9.01 6.03
N VAL A 204 -2.93 -9.66 5.08
CA VAL A 204 -4.15 -9.16 4.43
C VAL A 204 -5.38 -9.63 5.17
N LEU A 205 -6.16 -8.68 5.69
CA LEU A 205 -7.41 -8.93 6.38
C LEU A 205 -8.53 -8.98 5.35
N MET A 206 -8.99 -10.18 5.02
CA MET A 206 -10.12 -10.40 4.10
C MET A 206 -11.48 -10.34 4.81
N SER A 207 -11.47 -10.35 6.15
CA SER A 207 -12.64 -10.24 7.00
C SER A 207 -12.49 -9.05 7.92
N SER A 208 -13.57 -8.33 8.12
CA SER A 208 -13.56 -7.06 8.86
C SER A 208 -13.63 -7.21 10.38
N ASP A 209 -13.91 -8.42 10.85
CA ASP A 209 -14.16 -8.78 12.24
C ASP A 209 -13.02 -9.59 12.85
N VAL A 210 -11.82 -9.57 12.25
CA VAL A 210 -10.67 -10.32 12.77
C VAL A 210 -10.16 -9.65 14.06
N PRO A 211 -10.21 -10.32 15.22
CA PRO A 211 -9.80 -9.72 16.49
C PRO A 211 -8.28 -9.61 16.58
N ALA A 212 -7.78 -8.58 17.27
CA ALA A 212 -6.35 -8.37 17.50
C ALA A 212 -5.66 -9.60 18.13
N ALA A 213 -6.35 -10.34 19.00
CA ALA A 213 -5.83 -11.57 19.60
C ALA A 213 -5.53 -12.67 18.56
N ALA A 214 -6.38 -12.85 17.54
CA ALA A 214 -6.12 -13.81 16.47
C ALA A 214 -4.92 -13.37 15.61
N LEU A 215 -4.84 -12.07 15.29
CA LEU A 215 -3.70 -11.50 14.58
C LEU A 215 -2.39 -11.68 15.37
N ALA A 216 -2.43 -11.50 16.70
CA ALA A 216 -1.29 -11.69 17.58
C ALA A 216 -0.76 -13.12 17.52
N VAL A 217 -1.65 -14.14 17.55
CA VAL A 217 -1.27 -15.55 17.41
C VAL A 217 -0.57 -15.81 16.06
N VAL A 218 -1.12 -15.27 14.97
CA VAL A 218 -0.54 -15.42 13.63
C VAL A 218 0.84 -14.76 13.54
N MET A 219 0.95 -13.52 14.01
CA MET A 219 2.20 -12.78 13.97
C MET A 219 3.25 -13.39 14.89
N ALA A 220 2.86 -13.91 16.07
CA ALA A 220 3.76 -14.57 16.99
C ALA A 220 4.34 -15.89 16.46
N ALA A 221 3.64 -16.56 15.54
CA ALA A 221 4.14 -17.77 14.88
C ALA A 221 5.23 -17.49 13.81
N LEU A 222 5.44 -16.23 13.43
CA LEU A 222 6.47 -15.85 12.47
C LEU A 222 7.82 -15.58 13.14
N PRO A 223 8.94 -15.83 12.45
CA PRO A 223 10.25 -15.37 12.91
C PRO A 223 10.27 -13.86 13.14
N THR A 224 10.96 -13.42 14.20
CA THR A 224 11.01 -12.01 14.62
C THR A 224 11.31 -11.04 13.48
N HIS A 225 12.28 -11.36 12.61
CA HIS A 225 12.67 -10.51 11.48
C HIS A 225 11.55 -10.35 10.43
N VAL A 226 10.75 -11.39 10.19
CA VAL A 226 9.59 -11.32 9.28
C VAL A 226 8.46 -10.56 9.94
N ARG A 227 8.19 -10.87 11.21
CA ARG A 227 7.16 -10.20 12.01
C ARG A 227 7.40 -8.69 12.06
N SER A 228 8.65 -8.25 12.24
CA SER A 228 9.01 -6.83 12.29
C SER A 228 8.91 -6.12 10.95
N LEU A 229 8.81 -6.83 9.83
CA LEU A 229 8.63 -6.25 8.48
C LEU A 229 7.17 -6.31 8.02
N MET A 230 6.34 -7.14 8.66
CA MET A 230 4.96 -7.38 8.27
C MET A 230 4.12 -6.09 8.37
N ARG A 231 3.36 -5.80 7.31
CA ARG A 231 2.37 -4.71 7.28
C ARG A 231 0.95 -5.26 7.19
N LEU A 232 0.07 -4.82 8.07
CA LEU A 232 -1.35 -5.18 8.00
C LEU A 232 -2.05 -4.37 6.92
N VAL A 233 -2.91 -5.01 6.13
CA VAL A 233 -3.65 -4.39 5.03
C VAL A 233 -5.11 -4.82 5.10
N SER A 234 -6.05 -3.87 5.03
CA SER A 234 -7.47 -4.19 4.96
C SER A 234 -7.88 -4.35 3.51
N LEU A 235 -8.51 -5.47 3.15
CA LEU A 235 -8.99 -5.71 1.79
C LEU A 235 -10.26 -4.90 1.46
N ASP A 236 -11.00 -4.48 2.48
CA ASP A 236 -12.27 -3.75 2.38
C ASP A 236 -12.14 -2.25 2.71
N GLY A 237 -10.93 -1.77 2.99
CA GLY A 237 -10.64 -0.37 3.29
C GLY A 237 -11.02 0.09 4.69
N ARG A 238 -11.42 -0.81 5.60
CA ARG A 238 -11.69 -0.42 6.99
C ARG A 238 -10.43 0.11 7.70
N PRO A 239 -10.58 1.14 8.55
CA PRO A 239 -9.44 1.70 9.28
C PRO A 239 -8.91 0.69 10.30
N LEU A 240 -7.59 0.47 10.28
CA LEU A 240 -6.93 -0.51 11.13
C LEU A 240 -6.29 0.08 12.40
N LEU A 241 -6.36 1.39 12.63
CA LEU A 241 -5.63 2.03 13.74
C LEU A 241 -5.95 1.41 15.10
N ARG A 242 -7.23 1.18 15.41
CA ARG A 242 -7.64 0.58 16.69
C ARG A 242 -7.09 -0.84 16.84
N THR A 243 -7.35 -1.69 15.85
CA THR A 243 -6.88 -3.09 15.84
C THR A 243 -5.36 -3.16 15.89
N GLY A 244 -4.67 -2.26 15.18
CA GLY A 244 -3.22 -2.17 15.18
C GLY A 244 -2.63 -1.75 16.52
N GLN A 245 -3.28 -0.81 17.22
CA GLN A 245 -2.87 -0.43 18.56
C GLN A 245 -3.07 -1.57 19.57
N GLU A 246 -4.23 -2.23 19.54
CA GLU A 246 -4.50 -3.40 20.38
C GLU A 246 -3.49 -4.53 20.10
N LEU A 247 -3.13 -4.73 18.83
CA LEU A 247 -2.13 -5.71 18.42
C LEU A 247 -0.71 -5.33 18.86
N ALA A 248 -0.34 -4.04 18.79
CA ALA A 248 0.95 -3.56 19.28
C ALA A 248 1.08 -3.77 20.78
N ASP A 249 0.01 -3.47 21.54
CA ASP A 249 -0.07 -3.71 22.98
C ASP A 249 0.08 -5.22 23.30
N LEU A 250 -0.58 -6.10 22.53
CA LEU A 250 -0.51 -7.57 22.71
C LEU A 250 0.87 -8.17 22.35
N LEU A 251 1.52 -7.66 21.29
CA LEU A 251 2.83 -8.16 20.85
C LEU A 251 4.00 -7.53 21.62
N GLY A 252 3.78 -6.40 22.30
CA GLY A 252 4.84 -5.62 22.93
C GLY A 252 5.84 -5.05 21.92
N SER A 253 5.42 -4.81 20.67
CA SER A 253 6.29 -4.33 19.59
C SER A 253 5.52 -3.49 18.58
N ASP A 254 6.24 -2.65 17.83
CA ASP A 254 5.69 -1.83 16.76
C ASP A 254 4.93 -2.66 15.70
N VAL A 255 3.74 -2.20 15.32
CA VAL A 255 2.88 -2.80 14.28
C VAL A 255 2.72 -1.81 13.13
N ARG A 256 3.00 -2.25 11.90
CA ARG A 256 2.81 -1.47 10.68
C ARG A 256 1.44 -1.71 10.07
N LEU A 257 0.76 -0.65 9.68
CA LEU A 257 -0.55 -0.65 9.05
C LEU A 257 -0.47 0.09 7.72
N ALA A 258 -1.04 -0.48 6.66
CA ALA A 258 -1.31 0.27 5.45
C ALA A 258 -2.54 1.16 5.62
N VAL A 259 -2.54 2.30 4.95
CA VAL A 259 -3.70 3.20 4.86
C VAL A 259 -4.33 3.04 3.47
N GLY A 260 -5.61 2.67 3.44
CA GLY A 260 -6.35 2.36 2.22
C GLY A 260 -6.43 0.85 1.94
N ALA A 261 -7.00 0.53 0.79
CA ALA A 261 -7.27 -0.80 0.27
C ALA A 261 -6.96 -0.85 -1.24
N PRO A 262 -6.77 -2.05 -1.81
CA PRO A 262 -6.75 -2.20 -3.26
C PRO A 262 -8.12 -1.77 -3.84
N PRO A 263 -8.14 -1.20 -5.05
CA PRO A 263 -9.38 -0.73 -5.67
C PRO A 263 -10.43 -1.85 -5.76
N ALA A 264 -11.67 -1.48 -5.47
CA ALA A 264 -12.81 -2.39 -5.38
C ALA A 264 -13.15 -3.04 -6.73
N ASP A 265 -13.07 -2.22 -7.78
CA ASP A 265 -13.20 -2.59 -9.17
C ASP A 265 -11.81 -2.91 -9.69
N GLY A 266 -11.48 -4.18 -9.73
CA GLY A 266 -10.59 -4.68 -10.77
C GLY A 266 -11.34 -4.56 -12.10
N GLY A 267 -11.69 -3.35 -12.53
CA GLY A 267 -12.27 -3.07 -13.83
C GLY A 267 -11.32 -3.66 -14.85
N SER A 268 -11.71 -4.79 -15.45
CA SER A 268 -10.99 -5.49 -16.52
C SER A 268 -9.46 -5.46 -16.40
N CYS A 269 -8.90 -5.52 -15.18
CA CYS A 269 -7.44 -5.43 -15.00
C CYS A 269 -6.74 -6.69 -15.55
N TRP A 270 -7.53 -7.66 -16.02
CA TRP A 270 -7.14 -8.90 -16.67
C TRP A 270 -7.76 -9.07 -18.07
N GLU A 271 -8.65 -8.18 -18.51
CA GLU A 271 -9.14 -8.17 -19.90
C GLU A 271 -8.13 -7.34 -20.71
N VAL A 272 -7.08 -8.03 -21.14
CA VAL A 272 -5.89 -7.49 -21.81
C VAL A 272 -5.06 -6.59 -20.89
N VAL A 273 -4.26 -7.19 -19.98
CA VAL A 273 -3.09 -6.49 -19.43
C VAL A 273 -2.17 -6.16 -20.60
N PRO A 274 -2.01 -4.90 -21.01
CA PRO A 274 -0.89 -4.57 -21.85
C PRO A 274 0.32 -4.77 -20.96
N SER A 275 1.18 -5.69 -21.38
CA SER A 275 2.46 -5.98 -20.75
C SER A 275 3.05 -4.77 -20.02
N ALA A 276 3.41 -5.04 -18.75
CA ALA A 276 4.13 -4.11 -17.91
C ALA A 276 3.28 -2.93 -17.37
N ASP A 277 2.30 -3.25 -16.53
CA ASP A 277 1.58 -2.28 -15.71
C ASP A 277 2.20 -2.09 -14.32
N THR A 278 2.01 -0.87 -13.79
CA THR A 278 2.43 -0.48 -12.44
C THR A 278 1.55 -1.16 -11.40
N ALA A 279 2.16 -1.78 -10.39
CA ALA A 279 1.51 -2.22 -9.15
C ALA A 279 0.33 -1.32 -8.71
N ALA A 280 -0.82 -1.92 -8.40
CA ALA A 280 -1.98 -1.18 -7.92
C ALA A 280 -1.66 -0.46 -6.61
N GLU A 281 -1.82 0.87 -6.62
CA GLU A 281 -1.67 1.69 -5.42
C GLU A 281 -2.86 1.48 -4.48
N LEU A 282 -2.59 1.44 -3.17
CA LEU A 282 -3.66 1.44 -2.16
C LEU A 282 -4.31 2.82 -2.09
N GLY A 283 -5.64 2.83 -1.98
CA GLY A 283 -6.41 4.07 -1.83
C GLY A 283 -7.72 3.85 -1.10
N MET A 284 -8.60 4.82 -1.18
CA MET A 284 -9.91 4.80 -0.56
C MET A 284 -10.97 4.97 -1.63
N THR A 285 -12.03 4.18 -1.53
CA THR A 285 -13.23 4.32 -2.35
C THR A 285 -14.32 4.89 -1.46
N ASP A 286 -14.86 6.04 -1.83
CA ASP A 286 -15.96 6.68 -1.08
C ASP A 286 -17.30 5.96 -1.28
N ALA A 287 -18.36 6.51 -0.66
CA ALA A 287 -19.72 5.99 -0.80
C ALA A 287 -20.24 6.01 -2.24
N GLU A 288 -19.77 6.94 -3.07
CA GLU A 288 -20.12 7.11 -4.48
C GLU A 288 -19.33 6.20 -5.43
N GLY A 289 -18.30 5.51 -4.92
CA GLY A 289 -17.45 4.61 -5.71
C GLY A 289 -16.21 5.28 -6.31
N GLU A 290 -15.94 6.55 -5.99
CA GLU A 290 -14.78 7.28 -6.50
C GLU A 290 -13.53 6.91 -5.71
N PHE A 291 -12.48 6.51 -6.43
CA PHE A 291 -11.19 6.14 -5.84
C PHE A 291 -10.30 7.37 -5.67
N TRP A 292 -9.77 7.58 -4.47
CA TRP A 292 -8.79 8.63 -4.17
C TRP A 292 -7.68 8.10 -3.27
N ARG A 293 -6.55 8.82 -3.23
CA ARG A 293 -5.35 8.37 -2.53
C ARG A 293 -5.10 9.17 -1.25
N PRO A 294 -5.02 8.53 -0.06
CA PRO A 294 -4.64 9.22 1.18
C PRO A 294 -3.18 9.71 1.12
N PHE A 295 -2.83 10.72 1.94
CA PHE A 295 -1.43 11.15 2.06
C PHE A 295 -0.60 10.15 2.84
N ALA A 296 -1.07 9.66 3.99
CA ALA A 296 -0.41 8.57 4.70
C ALA A 296 -0.52 7.27 3.88
N ARG A 297 0.59 6.53 3.75
CA ARG A 297 0.66 5.19 3.14
C ARG A 297 0.86 4.11 4.19
N THR A 298 1.78 4.34 5.12
CA THR A 298 2.08 3.42 6.22
C THR A 298 2.08 4.16 7.55
N VAL A 299 1.39 3.59 8.53
CA VAL A 299 1.32 4.05 9.92
C VAL A 299 1.90 2.97 10.83
N VAL A 300 2.62 3.38 11.87
CA VAL A 300 3.13 2.51 12.92
C VAL A 300 2.41 2.82 14.23
N CYS A 301 1.82 1.78 14.82
CA CYS A 301 1.34 1.79 16.20
C CYS A 301 2.42 1.20 17.10
N SER A 302 2.85 1.96 18.11
CA SER A 302 3.77 1.46 19.15
C SER A 302 2.97 0.96 20.37
N PRO A 303 3.47 -0.05 21.11
CA PRO A 303 2.84 -0.47 22.36
C PRO A 303 2.75 0.69 23.34
N ALA A 304 1.72 0.70 24.18
CA ALA A 304 1.58 1.68 25.24
C ALA A 304 2.85 1.71 26.13
N GLY A 305 3.41 2.91 26.34
CA GLY A 305 4.55 3.10 27.24
C GLY A 305 4.19 2.85 28.70
N ALA A 306 5.18 2.92 29.60
CA ALA A 306 4.95 2.73 31.05
C ALA A 306 3.92 3.71 31.64
N GLY A 307 3.72 4.88 31.02
CA GLY A 307 2.69 5.86 31.36
C GLY A 307 1.34 5.68 30.66
N GLY A 308 1.14 4.59 29.92
CA GLY A 308 -0.08 4.33 29.13
C GLY A 308 -0.21 5.16 27.85
N GLU A 309 0.78 6.01 27.55
CA GLU A 309 0.79 6.81 26.33
C GLU A 309 0.96 5.91 25.09
N ARG A 310 0.05 6.09 24.13
CA ARG A 310 0.05 5.38 22.85
C ARG A 310 0.58 6.29 21.77
N VAL A 311 1.46 5.77 20.92
CA VAL A 311 2.12 6.57 19.88
C VAL A 311 1.79 5.99 18.51
N VAL A 312 1.19 6.83 17.67
CA VAL A 312 0.89 6.55 16.27
C VAL A 312 1.75 7.45 15.39
N ARG A 313 2.54 6.86 14.49
CA ARG A 313 3.48 7.60 13.61
C ARG A 313 3.22 7.27 12.15
N VAL A 314 3.16 8.27 11.28
CA VAL A 314 3.20 8.05 9.84
C VAL A 314 4.66 7.85 9.43
N THR A 315 5.01 6.69 8.86
CA THR A 315 6.37 6.37 8.43
C THR A 315 6.56 6.49 6.93
N GLU A 316 5.45 6.43 6.16
CA GLU A 316 5.46 6.62 4.71
C GLU A 316 4.26 7.45 4.29
N CYS A 317 4.51 8.43 3.42
CA CYS A 317 3.46 9.28 2.88
C CYS A 317 3.73 9.68 1.43
N ARG A 318 2.65 9.94 0.67
CA ARG A 318 2.69 10.77 -0.53
C ARG A 318 2.89 12.22 -0.08
N MET A 319 3.86 12.90 -0.68
CA MET A 319 4.10 14.30 -0.37
C MET A 319 2.89 15.15 -0.82
N PRO A 320 2.26 15.93 0.06
CA PRO A 320 1.26 16.89 -0.34
C PRO A 320 1.88 17.96 -1.26
N PRO A 321 1.17 18.48 -2.27
CA PRO A 321 1.67 19.55 -3.15
C PRO A 321 2.15 20.80 -2.41
N VAL A 322 1.57 21.08 -1.24
CA VAL A 322 2.01 22.21 -0.39
C VAL A 322 3.42 22.02 0.19
N LEU A 323 3.93 20.77 0.25
CA LEU A 323 5.26 20.41 0.75
C LEU A 323 6.25 20.02 -0.36
N GLU A 324 5.84 20.06 -1.63
CA GLU A 324 6.75 19.83 -2.75
C GLU A 324 7.87 20.89 -2.75
N GLY A 325 9.13 20.42 -2.80
CA GLY A 325 10.32 21.27 -2.71
C GLY A 325 10.91 21.44 -1.30
N THR A 326 10.28 20.88 -0.26
CA THR A 326 10.91 20.76 1.06
C THR A 326 11.83 19.54 1.12
N THR A 327 13.05 19.69 1.65
CA THR A 327 14.11 18.68 1.57
C THR A 327 13.95 17.51 2.55
N ASP A 328 12.98 17.57 3.47
CA ASP A 328 12.78 16.54 4.49
C ASP A 328 11.54 15.68 4.20
N ARG A 329 11.77 14.42 3.82
CA ARG A 329 10.72 13.46 3.42
C ARG A 329 10.15 12.67 4.60
N THR A 330 10.73 12.79 5.78
CA THR A 330 10.42 11.94 6.95
C THR A 330 10.28 12.71 8.25
N ALA A 331 10.77 13.96 8.31
CA ALA A 331 10.51 14.87 9.40
C ALA A 331 9.41 15.87 9.03
N PRO A 332 8.79 16.54 10.02
CA PRO A 332 7.87 17.63 9.76
C PRO A 332 8.46 18.69 8.83
N GLY A 333 7.89 18.82 7.64
CA GLY A 333 8.24 19.87 6.70
C GLY A 333 7.99 21.24 7.34
N HIS A 334 9.06 22.00 7.53
CA HIS A 334 8.95 23.41 7.92
C HIS A 334 8.65 24.21 6.67
N THR A 335 7.52 24.88 6.66
CA THR A 335 7.14 25.79 5.59
C THR A 335 7.16 27.23 6.10
N PRO A 336 7.30 28.25 5.23
CA PRO A 336 7.18 29.66 5.62
C PRO A 336 5.82 30.03 6.23
N ILE A 337 4.86 29.11 6.18
CA ILE A 337 3.45 29.26 6.55
C ILE A 337 3.05 28.43 7.79
N GLY A 338 4.02 27.82 8.48
CA GLY A 338 3.80 26.96 9.65
C GLY A 338 4.37 25.54 9.48
N ARG A 339 4.03 24.64 10.41
CA ARG A 339 4.41 23.22 10.34
C ARG A 339 3.23 22.42 9.80
N VAL A 340 3.42 21.75 8.66
CA VAL A 340 2.45 20.79 8.11
C VAL A 340 2.97 19.38 8.36
N VAL A 341 2.14 18.51 8.90
CA VAL A 341 2.47 17.11 9.18
C VAL A 341 1.38 16.21 8.62
N VAL A 342 1.78 15.13 7.95
CA VAL A 342 0.82 14.09 7.53
C VAL A 342 0.40 13.27 8.74
N THR A 343 -0.90 13.11 8.95
CA THR A 343 -1.50 12.23 9.95
C THR A 343 -2.14 11.02 9.26
N ALA A 344 -2.60 10.02 10.03
CA ALA A 344 -3.28 8.86 9.46
C ALA A 344 -4.57 9.25 8.70
N ALA A 345 -5.28 10.29 9.15
CA ALA A 345 -6.53 10.76 8.57
C ALA A 345 -6.38 11.91 7.55
N GLY A 346 -5.19 12.51 7.43
CA GLY A 346 -4.97 13.62 6.52
C GLY A 346 -3.76 14.47 6.90
N LEU A 347 -4.01 15.74 7.22
CA LEU A 347 -2.98 16.74 7.47
C LEU A 347 -3.23 17.44 8.80
N TRP A 348 -2.16 17.78 9.50
CA TRP A 348 -2.17 18.72 10.61
C TRP A 348 -1.36 19.94 10.24
N LEU A 349 -1.91 21.12 10.49
CA LEU A 349 -1.24 22.41 10.36
C LEU A 349 -1.19 23.05 11.75
N GLY A 350 0.02 23.33 12.24
CA GLY A 350 0.19 23.97 13.52
C GLY A 350 1.43 24.87 13.60
N PRO A 351 1.63 25.50 14.76
CA PRO A 351 2.77 26.38 14.98
C PRO A 351 4.12 25.67 14.82
N GLY A 352 5.13 26.42 14.38
CA GLY A 352 6.51 25.92 14.35
C GLY A 352 6.96 25.40 15.72
N GLY A 353 7.73 24.30 15.73
CA GLY A 353 8.25 23.68 16.95
C GLY A 353 7.25 22.89 17.80
N THR A 354 5.97 22.82 17.40
CA THR A 354 4.94 22.02 18.10
C THR A 354 4.67 20.70 17.38
N SER A 355 4.21 19.68 18.10
CA SER A 355 3.80 18.39 17.53
C SER A 355 2.28 18.31 17.38
N PRO A 356 1.76 17.49 16.44
CA PRO A 356 0.32 17.25 16.35
C PRO A 356 -0.26 16.77 17.68
N PRO A 357 -1.45 17.24 18.09
CA PRO A 357 -2.11 16.75 19.29
C PRO A 357 -2.52 15.30 19.14
N TYR A 358 -2.63 14.57 20.26
CA TYR A 358 -2.98 13.15 20.27
C TYR A 358 -4.27 12.85 19.50
N ALA A 359 -5.30 13.69 19.61
CA ALA A 359 -6.55 13.54 18.87
C ALA A 359 -6.34 13.50 17.33
N ALA A 360 -5.39 14.29 16.81
CA ALA A 360 -5.05 14.31 15.39
C ALA A 360 -4.25 13.07 14.95
N THR A 361 -3.41 12.52 15.84
CA THR A 361 -2.56 11.35 15.51
C THR A 361 -3.33 10.04 15.53
N VAL A 362 -4.36 9.92 16.37
CA VAL A 362 -5.17 8.70 16.51
C VAL A 362 -6.48 8.72 15.72
N ARG A 363 -6.79 9.82 15.03
CA ARG A 363 -7.97 9.89 14.17
C ARG A 363 -7.85 8.83 13.06
N PRO A 364 -8.83 7.91 12.94
CA PRO A 364 -8.81 6.92 11.88
C PRO A 364 -8.98 7.59 10.50
N PRO A 365 -8.33 7.06 9.46
CA PRO A 365 -8.64 7.45 8.10
C PRO A 365 -10.13 7.20 7.79
N CYS A 366 -10.72 8.11 7.03
CA CYS A 366 -12.11 8.04 6.59
C CYS A 366 -12.12 7.98 5.06
N ARG A 367 -12.92 7.08 4.48
CA ARG A 367 -13.01 6.93 3.02
C ARG A 367 -13.67 8.12 2.32
N ASP A 368 -14.49 8.87 3.05
CA ASP A 368 -15.30 9.96 2.49
C ASP A 368 -14.66 11.33 2.74
N THR A 369 -13.68 11.42 3.66
CA THR A 369 -13.15 12.70 4.12
C THR A 369 -11.63 12.72 4.30
N LEU A 370 -11.04 13.88 4.02
CA LEU A 370 -9.65 14.24 4.31
C LEU A 370 -9.63 15.19 5.51
N ALA A 371 -9.13 14.74 6.66
CA ALA A 371 -9.06 15.58 7.85
C ALA A 371 -7.93 16.63 7.71
N VAL A 372 -8.26 17.89 7.97
CA VAL A 372 -7.29 18.99 8.14
C VAL A 372 -7.41 19.50 9.57
N GLU A 373 -6.50 19.07 10.42
CA GLU A 373 -6.42 19.42 11.84
C GLU A 373 -5.63 20.71 12.00
N LEU A 374 -6.17 21.70 12.72
CA LEU A 374 -5.63 23.05 12.77
C LEU A 374 -5.30 23.46 14.21
N GLY A 375 -4.05 23.89 14.45
CA GLY A 375 -3.63 24.49 15.71
C GLY A 375 -3.08 23.51 16.74
N SER A 376 -3.09 23.92 18.01
CA SER A 376 -2.60 23.15 19.15
C SER A 376 -3.47 23.46 20.37
N PRO A 377 -3.66 22.49 21.29
CA PRO A 377 -4.39 22.74 22.53
C PRO A 377 -3.88 23.97 23.26
N ASP A 378 -4.80 24.72 23.88
CA ASP A 378 -4.53 25.88 24.74
C ASP A 378 -3.75 27.02 24.06
N ARG A 379 -3.78 27.09 22.72
CA ARG A 379 -3.10 28.14 21.95
C ARG A 379 -4.08 28.87 21.04
N ALA A 380 -3.96 30.19 21.01
CA ALA A 380 -4.71 31.04 20.08
C ALA A 380 -4.20 30.89 18.64
N PHE A 381 -5.10 31.10 17.69
CA PHE A 381 -4.80 31.05 16.26
C PHE A 381 -4.09 32.35 15.86
N ASP A 382 -2.96 32.23 15.16
CA ASP A 382 -2.20 33.38 14.63
C ASP A 382 -2.38 33.55 13.12
N GLU A 383 -1.93 34.69 12.58
CA GLU A 383 -2.00 34.97 11.14
C GLU A 383 -1.20 33.99 10.27
N GLY A 384 -0.15 33.38 10.82
CA GLY A 384 0.66 32.38 10.11
C GLY A 384 -0.18 31.14 9.81
N LEU A 385 -0.90 30.64 10.82
CA LEU A 385 -1.80 29.51 10.73
C LEU A 385 -2.90 29.72 9.68
N TRP A 386 -3.51 30.91 9.66
CA TRP A 386 -4.53 31.26 8.66
C TRP A 386 -3.99 31.34 7.24
N LYS A 387 -2.81 31.96 7.06
CA LYS A 387 -2.14 31.99 5.76
C LYS A 387 -1.78 30.59 5.29
N GLY A 388 -1.31 29.73 6.20
CA GLY A 388 -0.99 28.34 5.89
C GLY A 388 -2.20 27.54 5.46
N LEU A 389 -3.33 27.71 6.14
CA LEU A 389 -4.58 27.04 5.75
C LEU A 389 -5.04 27.50 4.36
N ALA A 390 -5.03 28.81 4.07
CA ALA A 390 -5.42 29.32 2.77
C ALA A 390 -4.55 28.75 1.64
N VAL A 391 -3.22 28.78 1.81
CA VAL A 391 -2.27 28.23 0.82
C VAL A 391 -2.46 26.73 0.64
N LEU A 392 -2.67 25.98 1.73
CA LEU A 392 -2.96 24.55 1.66
C LEU A 392 -4.20 24.30 0.81
N LEU A 393 -5.31 24.97 1.12
CA LEU A 393 -6.58 24.76 0.41
C LEU A 393 -6.51 25.20 -1.06
N GLU A 394 -5.74 26.22 -1.39
CA GLU A 394 -5.50 26.66 -2.77
C GLU A 394 -4.70 25.64 -3.58
N ARG A 395 -3.71 24.99 -2.96
CA ARG A 395 -2.82 24.02 -3.62
C ARG A 395 -3.34 22.60 -3.65
N LEU A 396 -4.31 22.24 -2.81
CA LEU A 396 -4.94 20.92 -2.88
C LEU A 396 -5.67 20.75 -4.21
N GLU A 397 -5.49 19.58 -4.82
CA GLU A 397 -6.24 19.12 -5.99
C GLU A 397 -7.75 19.24 -5.74
N SER A 398 -8.52 19.56 -6.77
CA SER A 398 -9.97 19.80 -6.65
C SER A 398 -10.72 18.63 -6.01
N ASP A 399 -10.29 17.40 -6.28
CA ASP A 399 -10.95 16.18 -5.82
C ASP A 399 -10.68 15.95 -4.33
N LEU A 400 -9.44 16.21 -3.88
CA LEU A 400 -9.10 16.17 -2.46
C LEU A 400 -9.74 17.32 -1.69
N ARG A 401 -9.81 18.52 -2.28
CA ARG A 401 -10.39 19.71 -1.65
C ARG A 401 -11.87 19.52 -1.29
N ARG A 402 -12.64 18.85 -2.16
CA ARG A 402 -14.05 18.50 -1.91
C ARG A 402 -14.24 17.57 -0.72
N ARG A 403 -13.21 16.79 -0.37
CA ARG A 403 -13.21 15.83 0.75
C ARG A 403 -12.75 16.46 2.06
N VAL A 404 -12.23 17.69 2.06
CA VAL A 404 -11.65 18.30 3.25
C VAL A 404 -12.70 18.45 4.35
N VAL A 405 -12.31 18.08 5.56
CA VAL A 405 -13.02 18.42 6.79
C VAL A 405 -12.02 19.07 7.74
N VAL A 406 -12.29 20.32 8.12
CA VAL A 406 -11.42 21.06 9.04
C VAL A 406 -11.83 20.79 10.48
N HIS A 407 -10.86 20.44 11.31
CA HIS A 407 -10.99 20.24 12.74
C HIS A 407 -10.02 21.20 13.44
N THR A 408 -10.41 21.75 14.60
CA THR A 408 -9.64 22.79 15.29
C THR A 408 -9.20 22.32 16.66
N HIS A 409 -7.95 22.64 17.01
CA HIS A 409 -7.35 22.42 18.31
C HIS A 409 -6.84 23.77 18.85
N GLY A 410 -7.36 24.19 20.00
CA GLY A 410 -7.03 25.47 20.62
C GLY A 410 -8.23 26.39 20.77
N ASP A 411 -7.96 27.61 21.23
CA ASP A 411 -9.01 28.58 21.58
C ASP A 411 -9.48 29.34 20.34
N LEU A 412 -10.59 28.88 19.76
CA LEU A 412 -11.17 29.47 18.56
C LEU A 412 -12.11 30.63 18.89
N ALA A 413 -11.58 31.86 18.86
CA ALA A 413 -12.36 33.06 19.12
C ALA A 413 -13.48 33.28 18.06
N ALA A 414 -14.44 34.16 18.36
CA ALA A 414 -15.57 34.43 17.43
C ALA A 414 -15.12 34.93 16.05
N LYS A 415 -14.08 35.79 15.99
CA LYS A 415 -13.48 36.28 14.74
C LYS A 415 -12.87 35.13 13.91
N ASP A 416 -12.25 34.17 14.59
CA ASP A 416 -11.53 33.05 14.00
C ASP A 416 -12.53 32.01 13.46
N ARG A 417 -13.65 31.81 14.16
CA ARG A 417 -14.80 31.04 13.65
C ARG A 417 -15.36 31.64 12.37
N ALA A 418 -15.61 32.96 12.34
CA ALA A 418 -16.12 33.63 11.16
C ALA A 418 -15.16 33.50 9.96
N ARG A 419 -13.85 33.67 10.21
CA ARG A 419 -12.81 33.50 9.19
C ARG A 419 -12.73 32.07 8.67
N LEU A 420 -12.83 31.07 9.53
CA LEU A 420 -12.88 29.67 9.12
C LEU A 420 -14.10 29.39 8.23
N HIS A 421 -15.28 29.87 8.62
CA HIS A 421 -16.50 29.74 7.83
C HIS A 421 -16.36 30.39 6.45
N GLU A 422 -15.78 31.59 6.37
CA GLU A 422 -15.52 32.27 5.11
C GLU A 422 -14.58 31.46 4.20
N LEU A 423 -13.48 30.93 4.76
CA LEU A 423 -12.55 30.09 4.02
C LEU A 423 -13.22 28.79 3.54
N CYS A 424 -13.96 28.09 4.41
CA CYS A 424 -14.68 26.89 4.03
C CYS A 424 -15.70 27.16 2.92
N ALA A 425 -16.45 28.26 2.99
CA ALA A 425 -17.40 28.66 1.95
C ALA A 425 -16.69 28.97 0.62
N ARG A 426 -15.58 29.71 0.65
CA ARG A 426 -14.78 30.06 -0.53
C ARG A 426 -14.27 28.82 -1.27
N HIS A 427 -13.88 27.78 -0.54
CA HIS A 427 -13.31 26.55 -1.09
C HIS A 427 -14.32 25.40 -1.23
N ARG A 428 -15.61 25.64 -0.93
CA ARG A 428 -16.71 24.64 -0.96
C ARG A 428 -16.43 23.40 -0.08
N ILE A 429 -15.91 23.65 1.11
CA ILE A 429 -15.55 22.64 2.11
C ILE A 429 -16.73 22.44 3.07
N GLY A 430 -17.09 21.19 3.34
CA GLY A 430 -18.14 20.86 4.32
C GLY A 430 -17.67 21.16 5.75
N PRO A 431 -18.52 21.73 6.63
CA PRO A 431 -18.18 21.84 8.04
C PRO A 431 -18.04 20.44 8.65
N GLY A 432 -16.98 20.21 9.41
CA GLY A 432 -16.80 18.95 10.14
C GLY A 432 -17.91 18.75 11.15
N ARG A 433 -18.63 17.62 11.04
CA ARG A 433 -19.42 17.14 12.17
C ARG A 433 -18.43 16.53 13.16
N ASP A 434 -18.26 17.16 14.32
CA ASP A 434 -17.69 16.48 15.47
C ASP A 434 -18.53 15.22 15.73
N HIS A 435 -17.96 14.05 15.47
CA HIS A 435 -18.47 12.83 16.06
C HIS A 435 -18.09 12.86 17.53
N ASP A 436 -19.07 13.31 18.31
CA ASP A 436 -19.10 13.40 19.76
C ASP A 436 -18.65 12.06 20.39
N GLY A 437 -17.39 12.00 20.80
CA GLY A 437 -16.78 10.89 21.54
C GLY A 437 -16.23 11.32 22.91
N ALA A 438 -16.45 12.57 23.32
CA ALA A 438 -15.86 13.15 24.53
C ALA A 438 -16.88 13.40 25.66
N ARG A 439 -17.95 12.60 25.72
CA ARG A 439 -18.86 12.55 26.88
C ARG A 439 -19.05 11.13 27.40
N ALA A 440 -18.00 10.57 27.97
CA ALA A 440 -18.10 9.51 28.97
C ALA A 440 -16.76 9.42 29.72
N HIS A 441 -16.55 10.29 30.71
CA HIS A 441 -15.76 10.04 31.94
C HIS A 441 -15.74 11.33 32.78
N GLN A 442 -16.92 11.81 33.18
CA GLN A 442 -17.08 12.55 34.43
C GLN A 442 -18.30 11.98 35.13
N GLY A 443 -18.03 11.17 36.15
CA GLY A 443 -19.00 10.43 36.93
C GLY A 443 -18.31 9.68 38.05
N VAL A 444 -17.47 10.39 38.83
CA VAL A 444 -17.02 9.90 40.13
C VAL A 444 -17.93 10.52 41.17
N LEU A 445 -18.84 9.67 41.62
CA LEU A 445 -19.63 9.64 42.85
C LEU A 445 -19.25 10.67 43.93
N THR A 446 -20.22 11.53 44.27
CA THR A 446 -20.30 12.23 45.56
C THR A 446 -21.67 11.95 46.20
N GLY A 447 -21.64 11.39 47.43
CA GLY A 447 -22.74 11.36 48.40
C GLY A 447 -23.79 10.24 48.25
N PRO A 448 -24.31 9.68 49.36
CA PRO A 448 -24.85 10.52 50.43
C PRO A 448 -24.26 10.28 51.82
N ASP A 449 -24.08 11.40 52.53
CA ASP A 449 -23.91 11.46 53.98
C ASP A 449 -25.10 10.81 54.69
N GLY A 450 -24.79 9.87 55.58
CA GLY A 450 -25.70 9.39 56.61
C GLY A 450 -25.79 10.41 57.74
N GLY A 451 -26.85 11.23 57.71
CA GLY A 451 -27.22 12.13 58.80
C GLY A 451 -28.25 11.49 59.72
N MET A 452 -27.88 11.36 60.99
CA MET A 452 -28.66 10.86 62.12
C MET A 452 -30.06 11.50 62.23
N GLY A 453 -31.08 10.67 62.40
CA GLY A 453 -32.43 11.06 62.81
C GLY A 453 -32.85 10.29 64.07
N SER A 454 -32.61 10.94 65.20
CA SER A 454 -33.00 10.67 66.59
C SER A 454 -34.19 9.73 66.82
N GLY A 455 -33.99 8.76 67.71
CA GLY A 455 -35.06 7.92 68.25
C GLY A 455 -35.98 8.65 69.22
N SER A 456 -37.23 8.19 69.26
CA SER A 456 -38.08 8.16 70.46
C SER A 456 -39.18 7.13 70.24
N ALA A 457 -39.08 6.02 70.97
CA ALA A 457 -40.20 5.13 71.30
C ALA A 457 -41.06 5.82 72.40
N PRO A 458 -42.19 5.27 72.93
CA PRO A 458 -42.64 3.88 72.79
C PRO A 458 -44.19 3.64 72.84
N ARG A 459 -44.52 2.33 72.85
CA ARG A 459 -45.64 1.64 73.52
C ARG A 459 -47.02 1.60 72.86
N GLY A 460 -47.54 0.38 72.77
CA GLY A 460 -48.92 0.02 72.45
C GLY A 460 -48.97 -1.34 71.80
#